data_AF-A0A7S2JW68-F1
#
_entry.id   AF-A0A7S2JW68-F1
#
_cell.length_a   1.000
_cell.length_b   1.000
_cell.length_c   1.000
_cell.angle_alpha   90.00
_cell.angle_beta   90.00
_cell.angle_gamma   90.00
#
_symmetry.space_group_name_H-M   'P 1'
#
loop_
_entity.id
_entity.type
_entity.pdbx_description
1 polymer ?
#
loop_
_entity_poly.entity_id
_entity_poly.type
_entity_poly.pdbx_seq_one_letter_code
_entity_poly.pdbx_strand_id
1 'polypeptide(L)'
;MEQAGLVTLASFMFGLGAVFIVVTVAVASLKAERPVPPEDEPDDVATSYRQMVSMLRLRPVQMLVAVLATWKVAFPVADAIAPLKLQEYGVPKEHMAYMTSLLMPLYILLPVAAAKWTSGNAPLDVAMAVYPIRVAMGGV
;
A
#
# COMPACT_ATOMS: atom_id res chain seq x y z
N MET A 1 33.16 25.44 3.19
CA MET A 1 32.34 24.96 4.32
C MET A 1 31.55 23.77 3.82
N GLU A 2 32.20 22.61 3.83
CA GLU A 2 31.63 21.30 3.52
C GLU A 2 30.68 20.90 4.65
N GLN A 3 29.42 20.64 4.31
CA GLN A 3 28.56 19.80 5.12
C GLN A 3 28.55 18.43 4.44
N ALA A 4 29.06 17.44 5.16
CA ALA A 4 29.24 16.06 4.73
C ALA A 4 27.97 15.51 4.05
N GLY A 5 28.01 15.41 2.72
CA GLY A 5 26.96 14.80 1.93
C GLY A 5 26.90 13.31 2.22
N LEU A 6 25.99 12.93 3.11
CA LEU A 6 25.62 11.55 3.40
C LEU A 6 25.06 10.92 2.12
N VAL A 7 25.95 10.35 1.31
CA VAL A 7 25.72 9.55 0.09
C VAL A 7 25.31 10.35 -1.16
N THR A 8 26.15 10.31 -2.19
CA THR A 8 25.85 10.78 -3.55
C THR A 8 24.65 10.02 -4.12
N LEU A 9 23.73 10.70 -4.83
CA LEU A 9 22.51 10.10 -5.39
C LEU A 9 22.79 8.80 -6.17
N ALA A 10 23.89 8.76 -6.93
CA ALA A 10 24.33 7.57 -7.66
C ALA A 10 24.62 6.38 -6.73
N SER A 11 25.30 6.60 -5.61
CA SER A 11 25.60 5.55 -4.62
C SER A 11 24.35 5.09 -3.88
N PHE A 12 23.38 5.97 -3.66
CA PHE A 12 22.07 5.62 -3.08
C PHE A 12 21.26 4.73 -4.04
N MET A 13 21.17 5.10 -5.32
CA MET A 13 20.47 4.30 -6.32
C MET A 13 21.12 2.93 -6.54
N PHE A 14 22.45 2.86 -6.53
CA PHE A 14 23.16 1.58 -6.63
C PHE A 14 22.94 0.71 -5.38
N GLY A 15 22.96 1.30 -4.18
CA GLY A 15 22.66 0.59 -2.93
C GLY A 15 21.23 0.02 -2.91
N LEU A 16 20.23 0.82 -3.29
CA LEU A 16 18.85 0.35 -3.39
C LEU A 16 18.68 -0.74 -4.45
N GLY A 17 19.31 -0.60 -5.61
CA GLY A 17 19.29 -1.62 -6.67
C GLY A 17 19.89 -2.94 -6.22
N ALA A 18 21.04 -2.91 -5.54
CA ALA A 18 21.68 -4.09 -4.99
C ALA A 18 20.79 -4.77 -3.93
N VAL A 19 20.19 -4.01 -3.02
CA VAL A 19 19.24 -4.53 -2.02
C VAL A 19 18.04 -5.18 -2.68
N PHE A 20 17.47 -4.55 -3.72
CA PHE A 20 16.33 -5.10 -4.46
C PHE A 20 16.67 -6.44 -5.13
N ILE A 21 17.86 -6.56 -5.73
CA ILE A 21 18.33 -7.81 -6.34
C ILE A 21 18.52 -8.88 -5.27
N VAL A 22 19.17 -8.56 -4.15
CA VAL A 22 19.39 -9.51 -3.05
C VAL A 22 18.06 -10.04 -2.51
N VAL A 23 17.09 -9.15 -2.26
CA VAL A 23 15.76 -9.55 -1.79
C VAL A 23 15.04 -10.40 -2.82
N THR A 24 15.10 -10.04 -4.11
CA THR A 24 14.46 -10.81 -5.19
C THR A 24 15.05 -12.22 -5.29
N VAL A 25 16.37 -12.36 -5.24
CA VAL A 25 17.06 -13.65 -5.27
C VAL A 25 16.77 -14.46 -4.00
N ALA A 26 16.73 -13.81 -2.84
CA ALA A 26 16.37 -14.47 -1.58
C ALA A 26 14.93 -15.00 -1.60
N VAL A 27 13.98 -14.21 -2.09
CA VAL A 27 12.58 -14.66 -2.24
C VAL A 27 12.49 -15.79 -3.25
N ALA A 28 13.17 -15.69 -4.40
CA ALA A 28 13.16 -16.72 -5.43
C ALA A 28 13.76 -18.06 -4.97
N SER A 29 14.78 -18.02 -4.09
CA SER A 29 15.44 -19.22 -3.58
C SER A 29 14.78 -19.83 -2.35
N LEU A 30 14.21 -19.02 -1.45
CA LEU A 30 13.68 -19.48 -0.17
C LEU A 30 12.16 -19.72 -0.19
N LYS A 31 11.43 -19.13 -1.15
CA LYS A 31 9.98 -19.33 -1.24
C LYS A 31 9.69 -20.63 -1.97
N ALA A 32 9.60 -21.71 -1.21
CA ALA A 32 9.02 -22.96 -1.69
C ALA A 32 7.52 -22.78 -1.93
N GLU A 33 7.06 -23.11 -3.13
CA GLU A 33 5.63 -23.16 -3.44
C GLU A 33 5.00 -24.32 -2.69
N ARG A 34 3.84 -24.06 -2.08
CA ARG A 34 3.07 -25.13 -1.42
C ARG A 34 2.31 -25.90 -2.50
N PRO A 35 2.34 -27.24 -2.49
CA PRO A 35 1.51 -28.01 -3.41
C PRO A 35 0.04 -27.69 -3.15
N VAL A 36 -0.68 -27.34 -4.23
CA VAL A 36 -2.12 -27.13 -4.20
C VAL A 36 -2.80 -28.50 -4.20
N PRO A 37 -3.80 -28.75 -3.34
CA PRO A 37 -4.57 -29.98 -3.39
C PRO A 37 -5.23 -30.14 -4.77
N PRO A 38 -5.31 -31.36 -5.32
CA PRO A 38 -5.88 -31.61 -6.66
C PRO A 38 -7.35 -31.20 -6.83
N GLU A 39 -8.05 -30.90 -5.73
CA GLU A 39 -9.43 -30.40 -5.73
C GLU A 39 -9.52 -28.88 -6.05
N ASP A 40 -8.44 -28.14 -5.81
CA ASP A 40 -8.33 -26.69 -6.03
C ASP A 40 -7.43 -26.34 -7.22
N GLU A 41 -6.94 -27.35 -7.95
CA GLU A 41 -6.06 -27.16 -9.10
C GLU A 41 -6.91 -26.76 -10.32
N PRO A 42 -6.82 -25.51 -10.81
CA PRO A 42 -7.58 -25.12 -11.99
C PRO A 42 -7.01 -25.86 -13.21
N ASP A 43 -7.83 -26.65 -13.88
CA ASP A 43 -7.47 -27.47 -15.06
C ASP A 43 -6.71 -26.70 -16.15
N ASP A 44 -6.87 -25.37 -16.20
CA ASP A 44 -6.16 -24.48 -17.10
C ASP A 44 -6.02 -23.07 -16.52
N VAL A 45 -4.89 -22.40 -16.78
CA VAL A 45 -4.63 -21.01 -16.39
C VAL A 45 -5.70 -20.08 -16.96
N ALA A 46 -6.18 -20.36 -18.17
CA ALA A 46 -7.26 -19.58 -18.78
C ALA A 46 -8.58 -19.70 -18.02
N THR A 47 -8.86 -20.85 -17.40
CA THR A 47 -10.07 -21.06 -16.58
C THR A 47 -10.04 -20.19 -15.32
N SER A 48 -8.89 -20.08 -14.65
CA SER A 48 -8.70 -19.18 -13.50
C SER A 48 -8.93 -17.71 -13.87
N TYR A 49 -8.34 -17.25 -14.99
CA TYR A 49 -8.57 -15.89 -15.46
C TYR A 49 -10.02 -15.64 -15.85
N ARG A 50 -10.67 -16.62 -16.49
CA ARG A 50 -12.09 -16.53 -16.85
C ARG A 50 -12.99 -16.45 -15.62
N GLN A 51 -12.68 -17.19 -14.57
CA GLN A 51 -13.37 -17.13 -13.29
C GLN A 51 -13.17 -15.78 -12.60
N MET A 52 -11.95 -15.24 -12.59
CA MET A 52 -11.68 -13.90 -12.07
C MET A 52 -12.47 -12.82 -12.83
N VAL A 53 -12.51 -12.89 -14.16
CA VAL A 53 -13.30 -11.97 -14.99
C VAL A 53 -14.80 -12.12 -14.73
N SER A 54 -15.28 -13.34 -14.46
CA SER A 54 -16.67 -13.59 -14.06
C SER A 54 -17.00 -12.94 -12.71
N MET A 55 -16.11 -13.03 -11.72
CA MET A 55 -16.27 -12.35 -10.42
C MET A 55 -16.37 -10.83 -10.58
N LEU A 56 -15.58 -10.24 -11.48
CA LEU A 56 -15.66 -8.80 -11.78
C LEU A 56 -16.98 -8.37 -12.45
N ARG A 57 -17.73 -9.30 -13.05
CA ARG A 57 -19.06 -9.01 -13.63
C ARG A 57 -20.17 -8.94 -12.58
N LEU A 58 -19.93 -9.38 -11.35
CA LEU A 58 -20.90 -9.30 -10.26
C LEU A 58 -21.06 -7.84 -9.80
N ARG A 59 -22.29 -7.35 -9.80
CA ARG A 59 -22.62 -5.96 -9.44
C ARG A 59 -22.10 -5.53 -8.04
N PRO A 60 -22.14 -6.39 -6.99
CA PRO A 60 -21.53 -6.06 -5.70
C PRO A 60 -20.02 -5.84 -5.77
N VAL A 61 -19.32 -6.62 -6.59
CA VAL A 61 -17.86 -6.51 -6.80
C VAL A 61 -17.54 -5.20 -7.51
N GLN A 62 -18.32 -4.81 -8.52
CA GLN A 62 -18.15 -3.54 -9.22
C GLN A 62 -18.35 -2.33 -8.30
N MET A 63 -19.33 -2.37 -7.41
CA MET A 63 -19.54 -1.32 -6.40
C MET A 63 -18.36 -1.24 -5.43
N LEU A 64 -17.85 -2.38 -4.96
CA LEU A 64 -16.67 -2.43 -4.11
C LEU A 64 -15.43 -1.87 -4.82
N VAL A 65 -15.23 -2.22 -6.10
CA VAL A 65 -14.14 -1.70 -6.93
C VAL A 65 -14.25 -0.17 -7.07
N ALA A 66 -15.44 0.37 -7.32
CA ALA A 66 -15.64 1.81 -7.41
C ALA A 66 -15.31 2.52 -6.08
N VAL A 67 -15.79 2.00 -4.96
CA VAL A 67 -15.51 2.53 -3.61
C VAL A 67 -14.02 2.49 -3.29
N LEU A 68 -13.35 1.36 -3.56
CA LEU A 68 -11.90 1.21 -3.36
C LEU A 68 -11.10 2.12 -4.28
N ALA A 69 -11.54 2.29 -5.53
CA ALA A 69 -10.90 3.18 -6.48
C ALA A 69 -10.95 4.64 -6.00
N THR A 70 -12.12 5.13 -5.57
CA THR A 70 -12.23 6.48 -5.02
C THR A 70 -11.36 6.64 -3.77
N TRP A 71 -11.30 5.64 -2.89
CA TRP A 71 -10.43 5.71 -1.71
C TRP A 71 -8.94 5.76 -2.08
N LYS A 72 -8.46 4.90 -2.99
CA LYS A 72 -7.04 4.88 -3.40
C LYS A 72 -6.64 6.11 -4.24
N VAL A 73 -7.58 6.74 -4.95
CA VAL A 73 -7.33 7.90 -5.82
C VAL A 73 -7.51 9.23 -5.10
N ALA A 74 -8.15 9.27 -3.93
CA ALA A 74 -8.45 10.53 -3.23
C ALA A 74 -7.22 11.25 -2.63
N PHE A 75 -6.19 10.52 -2.22
CA PHE A 75 -5.06 11.10 -1.46
C PHE A 75 -3.64 11.05 -2.07
N PRO A 76 -3.34 10.36 -3.19
CA PRO A 76 -1.96 10.25 -3.69
C PRO A 76 -1.39 11.59 -4.17
N VAL A 77 -2.24 12.50 -4.66
CA VAL A 77 -1.81 13.83 -5.09
C VAL A 77 -1.40 14.69 -3.89
N ALA A 78 -2.17 14.65 -2.80
CA ALA A 78 -1.84 15.38 -1.58
C ALA A 78 -0.57 14.83 -0.91
N ASP A 79 -0.43 13.51 -0.83
CA ASP A 79 0.74 12.84 -0.25
C ASP A 79 2.03 13.09 -1.06
N ALA A 80 1.93 13.24 -2.39
CA ALA A 80 3.08 13.56 -3.24
C ALA A 80 3.49 15.04 -3.19
N ILE A 81 2.53 15.97 -3.00
CA ILE A 81 2.78 17.42 -3.02
C ILE A 81 3.15 17.97 -1.64
N ALA A 82 2.62 17.40 -0.55
CA ALA A 82 2.91 17.83 0.82
C ALA A 82 4.43 17.93 1.15
N PRO A 83 5.27 16.92 0.87
CA PRO A 83 6.70 17.02 1.15
C PRO A 83 7.40 18.07 0.26
N LEU A 84 6.93 18.27 -0.97
CA LEU A 84 7.47 19.29 -1.88
C LEU A 84 7.15 20.71 -1.38
N LYS A 85 5.91 20.93 -0.91
CA LYS A 85 5.50 22.21 -0.32
C LYS A 85 6.21 22.50 0.99
N LEU A 86 6.33 21.52 1.89
CA LEU A 86 7.09 21.69 3.12
C LEU A 86 8.59 21.97 2.88
N GLN A 87 9.15 21.46 1.77
CA GLN A 87 10.53 21.76 1.37
C GLN A 87 10.65 23.19 0.82
N GLU A 88 9.64 23.68 0.09
CA GLU A 88 9.57 25.08 -0.38
C GLU A 88 9.40 26.08 0.78
N TYR A 89 8.69 25.71 1.86
CA TYR A 89 8.53 26.54 3.07
C TYR A 89 9.78 26.52 4.00
N GLY A 90 10.89 25.89 3.58
CA GLY A 90 12.17 25.99 4.27
C GLY A 90 12.40 25.01 5.41
N VAL A 91 11.59 23.94 5.52
CA VAL A 91 11.83 22.89 6.52
C VAL A 91 13.05 22.04 6.11
N PRO A 92 14.10 21.94 6.94
CA PRO A 92 15.27 21.10 6.65
C PRO A 92 14.86 19.64 6.47
N LYS A 93 15.43 18.97 5.46
CA LYS A 93 15.13 17.56 5.11
C LYS A 93 15.28 16.59 6.27
N GLU A 94 16.17 16.92 7.21
CA GLU A 94 16.43 16.16 8.43
C GLU A 94 15.18 16.09 9.32
N HIS A 95 14.50 17.20 9.55
CA HIS A 95 13.29 17.23 10.38
C HIS A 95 12.10 16.49 9.76
N MET A 96 12.01 16.44 8.43
CA MET A 96 11.00 15.62 7.75
C MET A 96 11.30 14.13 7.86
N ALA A 97 12.57 13.72 7.78
CA ALA A 97 12.96 12.34 7.99
C ALA A 97 12.69 11.89 9.44
N TYR A 98 12.96 12.73 10.44
CA TYR A 98 12.62 12.45 11.83
C TYR A 98 11.11 12.34 12.07
N MET A 99 10.31 13.23 11.46
CA MET A 99 8.85 13.18 11.57
C MET A 99 8.27 11.91 10.95
N THR A 100 8.72 11.54 9.75
CA THR A 100 8.30 10.29 9.09
C THR A 100 8.76 9.05 9.85
N SER A 101 9.98 9.06 10.40
CA SER A 101 10.51 7.95 11.20
C SER A 101 9.71 7.72 12.48
N LEU A 102 9.24 8.81 13.13
CA LEU A 102 8.37 8.72 14.30
C LEU A 102 6.93 8.33 13.94
N LEU A 103 6.40 8.78 12.80
CA LEU A 103 5.06 8.45 12.35
C LEU A 103 4.96 7.02 11.78
N MET A 104 6.03 6.46 11.22
CA MET A 104 6.07 5.09 10.69
C MET A 104 5.57 4.01 11.68
N PRO A 105 6.06 3.94 12.93
CA PRO A 105 5.55 2.97 13.88
C PRO A 105 4.07 3.20 14.19
N LEU A 106 3.61 4.45 14.23
CA LEU A 106 2.18 4.76 14.39
C LEU A 106 1.35 4.22 13.21
N TYR A 107 1.83 4.39 11.98
CA TYR A 107 1.19 3.85 10.77
C TYR A 107 1.16 2.32 10.71
N ILE A 108 2.06 1.62 11.41
CA ILE A 108 2.04 0.15 11.52
C ILE A 108 1.11 -0.30 12.66
N LEU A 109 1.10 0.43 13.77
CA LEU A 109 0.24 0.11 14.93
C LEU A 109 -1.24 0.34 14.64
N LEU A 110 -1.58 1.41 13.90
CA LEU A 110 -2.94 1.74 13.47
C LEU A 110 -3.65 0.57 12.75
N PRO A 111 -3.13 -0.03 11.68
CA PRO A 111 -3.76 -1.15 10.99
C PRO A 111 -3.76 -2.43 11.84
N VAL A 112 -2.79 -2.64 12.74
CA VAL A 112 -2.81 -3.80 13.65
C VAL A 112 -3.91 -3.66 14.70
N ALA A 113 -4.12 -2.45 15.25
CA ALA A 113 -5.22 -2.17 16.16
C ALA A 113 -6.58 -2.19 15.44
N ALA A 114 -6.65 -1.57 14.25
CA ALA A 114 -7.86 -1.59 13.42
C ALA A 114 -8.20 -3.01 12.95
N ALA A 115 -7.21 -3.85 12.64
CA ALA A 115 -7.42 -5.24 12.23
C ALA A 115 -8.15 -6.05 13.30
N LYS A 116 -7.91 -5.78 14.60
CA LYS A 116 -8.64 -6.41 15.70
C LYS A 116 -10.11 -5.94 15.79
N TRP A 117 -10.41 -4.74 15.32
CA TRP A 117 -11.79 -4.21 15.26
C TRP A 117 -12.53 -4.59 13.98
N THR A 118 -11.84 -4.77 12.86
CA THR A 118 -12.44 -5.13 11.56
C THR A 118 -12.58 -6.64 11.34
N SER A 119 -12.09 -7.49 12.26
CA SER A 119 -12.20 -8.96 12.18
C SER A 119 -13.54 -9.52 12.70
N GLY A 120 -14.50 -8.66 13.03
CA GLY A 120 -15.88 -9.04 13.36
C GLY A 120 -16.75 -9.43 12.15
N ASN A 121 -17.96 -9.93 12.43
CA ASN A 121 -18.87 -10.72 11.57
C ASN A 121 -19.28 -10.12 10.19
N ALA A 122 -18.89 -8.89 9.84
CA ALA A 122 -19.20 -8.25 8.56
C ALA A 122 -18.25 -7.06 8.25
N PRO A 123 -17.03 -7.29 7.73
CA PRO A 123 -16.08 -6.21 7.42
C PRO A 123 -16.56 -5.25 6.32
N LEU A 124 -17.49 -5.70 5.47
CA LEU A 124 -18.05 -4.91 4.38
C LEU A 124 -19.01 -3.82 4.88
N ASP A 125 -19.79 -4.09 5.93
CA ASP A 125 -20.73 -3.11 6.49
C ASP A 125 -20.00 -1.97 7.22
N VAL A 126 -18.88 -2.28 7.87
CA VAL A 126 -18.01 -1.27 8.49
C VAL A 126 -17.37 -0.39 7.42
N ALA A 127 -16.86 -0.98 6.33
CA ALA A 127 -16.31 -0.22 5.21
C ALA A 127 -17.37 0.67 4.54
N MET A 128 -18.59 0.18 4.39
CA MET A 128 -19.70 0.91 3.75
C MET A 128 -20.26 2.03 4.63
N ALA A 129 -20.22 1.88 5.96
CA ALA A 129 -20.59 2.93 6.92
C ALA A 129 -19.52 4.02 7.06
N VAL A 130 -18.23 3.66 6.98
CA VAL A 130 -17.10 4.60 7.11
C VAL A 130 -16.90 5.43 5.84
N TYR A 131 -17.24 4.90 4.67
CA TYR A 131 -17.07 5.57 3.38
C TYR A 131 -17.78 6.95 3.27
N PRO A 132 -19.08 7.10 3.57
CA PRO A 132 -19.73 8.42 3.53
C PRO A 132 -19.17 9.38 4.57
N ILE A 133 -18.77 8.89 5.75
CA ILE A 133 -18.20 9.70 6.83
C ILE A 133 -16.81 10.24 6.43
N ARG A 134 -15.99 9.43 5.75
CA ARG A 134 -14.66 9.85 5.27
C ARG A 134 -14.72 10.81 4.09
N VAL A 135 -15.65 10.61 3.16
CA VAL A 135 -15.90 11.55 2.05
C VAL A 135 -16.43 12.87 2.57
N ALA A 136 -17.33 12.86 3.57
CA ALA A 136 -17.83 14.08 4.20
C ALA A 136 -16.72 14.85 4.95
N MET A 137 -15.79 14.17 5.62
CA MET A 137 -14.68 14.82 6.33
C MET A 137 -13.55 15.32 5.43
N GLY A 138 -13.37 14.76 4.22
CA GLY A 138 -12.40 15.25 3.24
C GLY A 138 -12.94 16.32 2.29
N GLY A 139 -14.24 16.64 2.39
CA GLY A 139 -14.93 17.64 1.57
C GLY A 139 -15.01 19.04 2.19
N VAL A 140 -14.26 19.32 3.25
CA VAL A 140 -14.10 20.65 3.86
C VAL A 140 -12.62 20.97 3.99
#